data_AF-A0A358NJQ7-F1
#
_entry.id   AF-A0A358NJQ7-F1
#
_cell.length_a   1.000
_cell.length_b   1.000
_cell.length_c   1.000
_cell.angle_alpha   90.00
_cell.angle_beta   90.00
_cell.angle_gamma   90.00
#
_symmetry.space_group_name_H-M   'P 1'
#
loop_
_entity.id
_entity.type
_entity.pdbx_description
1 polymer ?
#
loop_
_entity_poly.entity_id
_entity_poly.type
_entity_poly.pdbx_seq_one_letter_code
_entity_poly.pdbx_strand_id
1 'polypeptide(L)'
;MLKESCERCNGFLKIESELGEGTTVNCFFERDNIDRAPLGNMGDTIMTIINSLDNCEFLYSHITDEGNFEISTSYMKEVLETDDLRDNVTLLWIRDYVNENLQSISNF
;
A
#
# COMPACT_ATOMS: atom_id res chain seq x y z
N MET A 1 14.58 6.47 -12.42
CA MET A 1 14.52 5.62 -11.21
C MET A 1 13.34 4.64 -11.25
N LEU A 2 12.07 5.03 -11.01
CA LEU A 2 10.96 4.04 -10.93
C LEU A 2 10.76 3.17 -12.19
N LYS A 3 10.68 3.81 -13.38
CA LYS A 3 10.57 3.10 -14.67
C LYS A 3 11.70 2.09 -14.89
N GLU A 4 12.93 2.52 -14.64
CA GLU A 4 14.14 1.70 -14.81
C GLU A 4 14.11 0.50 -13.87
N SER A 5 13.64 0.66 -12.63
CA SER A 5 13.48 -0.44 -11.68
C SER A 5 12.48 -1.49 -12.20
N CYS A 6 11.34 -1.07 -12.77
CA CYS A 6 10.38 -1.99 -13.37
C CYS A 6 11.01 -2.75 -14.54
N GLU A 7 11.63 -2.04 -15.47
CA GLU A 7 12.20 -2.63 -16.70
C GLU A 7 13.36 -3.59 -16.42
N ARG A 8 14.15 -3.34 -15.37
CA ARG A 8 15.17 -4.29 -14.88
C ARG A 8 14.57 -5.57 -14.32
N CYS A 9 13.35 -5.50 -13.79
CA CYS A 9 12.63 -6.64 -13.23
C CYS A 9 11.65 -7.28 -14.23
N ASN A 10 11.99 -7.30 -15.52
CA ASN A 10 11.12 -7.78 -16.61
C ASN A 10 9.71 -7.15 -16.64
N GLY A 11 9.57 -5.94 -16.10
CA GLY A 11 8.28 -5.29 -15.94
C GLY A 11 8.16 -3.96 -16.67
N PHE A 12 7.18 -3.14 -16.26
CA PHE A 12 6.87 -1.89 -16.95
C PHE A 12 6.28 -0.83 -16.00
N LEU A 13 6.34 0.42 -16.45
CA LEU A 13 5.61 1.56 -15.89
C LEU A 13 4.64 2.08 -16.95
N LYS A 14 3.34 2.16 -16.62
CA LYS A 14 2.29 2.74 -17.47
C LYS A 14 1.59 3.85 -16.69
N ILE A 15 1.39 5.00 -17.35
CA ILE A 15 0.68 6.15 -16.79
C ILE A 15 -0.46 6.50 -17.73
N GLU A 16 -1.68 6.56 -17.20
CA GLU A 16 -2.89 6.93 -17.92
C GLU A 16 -3.52 8.11 -17.19
N SER A 17 -3.70 9.24 -17.88
CA SER A 17 -4.23 10.45 -17.26
C SER A 17 -5.19 11.16 -18.21
N GLU A 18 -6.30 11.61 -17.65
CA GLU A 18 -7.32 12.38 -18.33
C GLU A 18 -7.78 13.54 -17.44
N LEU A 19 -7.87 14.73 -18.03
CA LEU A 19 -8.22 15.95 -17.30
C LEU A 19 -9.65 15.83 -16.76
N GLY A 20 -9.79 15.91 -15.43
CA GLY A 20 -11.08 15.78 -14.75
C GLY A 20 -11.40 14.36 -14.25
N GLU A 21 -10.75 13.33 -14.79
CA GLU A 21 -10.91 11.93 -14.35
C GLU A 21 -9.81 11.51 -13.36
N GLY A 22 -8.57 11.97 -13.59
CA GLY A 22 -7.44 11.73 -12.69
C GLY A 22 -6.24 11.10 -13.38
N THR A 23 -5.44 10.35 -12.61
CA THR A 23 -4.23 9.67 -13.09
C THR A 23 -4.11 8.29 -12.47
N THR A 24 -3.93 7.28 -13.30
CA THR A 24 -3.59 5.91 -12.89
C THR A 24 -2.13 5.65 -13.20
N VAL A 25 -1.39 5.21 -12.18
CA VAL A 25 0.02 4.82 -12.31
C VAL A 25 0.12 3.32 -12.03
N ASN A 26 0.50 2.55 -13.04
CA ASN A 26 0.67 1.11 -12.96
C ASN A 26 2.15 0.76 -13.07
N CYS A 27 2.70 0.17 -12.02
CA CYS A 27 4.06 -0.35 -11.99
C CYS A 27 4.01 -1.87 -11.84
N PHE A 28 4.66 -2.60 -12.73
CA PHE A 28 4.77 -4.04 -12.67
C PHE A 28 6.22 -4.47 -12.50
N PHE A 29 6.44 -5.42 -11.60
CA PHE A 29 7.73 -6.06 -11.33
C PHE A 29 7.49 -7.57 -11.29
N GLU A 30 8.25 -8.34 -12.05
CA GLU A 30 8.18 -9.80 -11.98
C GLU A 30 8.62 -10.28 -10.59
N ARG A 31 7.78 -11.09 -9.93
CA ARG A 31 7.97 -11.52 -8.54
C ARG A 31 9.27 -12.31 -8.34
N ASP A 32 9.61 -13.19 -9.27
CA ASP A 32 10.76 -14.11 -9.19
C ASP A 32 12.00 -13.55 -9.91
N ASN A 33 12.12 -12.23 -10.00
CA ASN A 33 13.27 -11.57 -10.59
C ASN A 33 14.36 -11.24 -9.56
N ILE A 34 15.62 -11.55 -9.86
CA ILE A 34 16.76 -11.33 -8.97
C ILE A 34 17.05 -9.85 -8.69
N ASP A 35 16.66 -8.96 -9.60
CA ASP A 35 16.83 -7.51 -9.45
C ASP A 35 15.67 -6.86 -8.66
N ARG A 36 14.63 -7.62 -8.29
CA ARG A 36 13.49 -7.10 -7.53
C ARG A 36 13.92 -6.77 -6.10
N ALA A 37 13.88 -5.49 -5.77
CA ALA A 37 14.11 -5.03 -4.40
C ALA A 37 13.04 -5.59 -3.43
N PRO A 38 13.40 -5.80 -2.15
CA PRO A 38 12.41 -6.14 -1.13
C PRO A 38 11.34 -5.04 -1.01
N LEU A 39 10.12 -5.42 -0.63
CA LEU A 39 8.97 -4.51 -0.54
C LEU A 39 9.19 -3.36 0.46
N GLY A 40 9.97 -3.63 1.52
CA GLY A 40 10.25 -2.67 2.59
C GLY A 40 9.21 -2.70 3.71
N ASN A 41 9.20 -1.64 4.52
CA ASN A 41 8.32 -1.53 5.69
C ASN A 41 6.96 -0.96 5.29
N MET A 42 5.97 -1.85 5.13
CA MET A 42 4.63 -1.46 4.68
C MET A 42 3.78 -0.82 5.77
N GLY A 43 3.91 -1.23 7.04
CA GLY A 43 3.19 -0.59 8.15
C GLY A 43 3.52 0.91 8.24
N ASP A 44 4.81 1.26 8.25
CA ASP A 44 5.24 2.67 8.31
C ASP A 44 4.85 3.42 7.02
N THR A 45 4.91 2.76 5.87
CA THR A 45 4.48 3.34 4.59
C THR A 45 3.00 3.70 4.60
N ILE A 46 2.13 2.78 5.00
CA ILE A 46 0.68 2.99 5.03
C ILE A 46 0.31 4.04 6.08
N MET A 47 0.89 3.97 7.28
CA MET A 47 0.72 5.00 8.31
C MET A 47 1.10 6.39 7.79
N THR A 48 2.22 6.49 7.07
CA THR A 48 2.69 7.77 6.49
C THR A 48 1.72 8.28 5.43
N ILE A 49 1.24 7.40 4.54
CA ILE A 49 0.25 7.74 3.53
C ILE A 49 -1.01 8.29 4.22
N ILE A 50 -1.55 7.57 5.20
CA ILE A 50 -2.77 7.98 5.92
C ILE A 50 -2.59 9.31 6.63
N ASN A 51 -1.45 9.54 7.28
CA ASN A 51 -1.16 10.82 7.91
C ASN A 51 -1.05 11.99 6.91
N SER A 52 -0.75 11.70 5.64
CA SER A 52 -0.66 12.69 4.55
C SER A 52 -1.94 12.80 3.72
N LEU A 53 -2.90 11.88 3.90
CA LEU A 53 -4.17 11.89 3.19
C LEU A 53 -5.03 13.05 3.67
N ASP A 54 -5.57 13.80 2.72
CA ASP A 54 -6.67 14.73 2.95
C ASP A 54 -7.99 14.06 2.49
N ASN A 55 -8.82 14.75 1.71
CA ASN A 55 -10.14 14.29 1.26
C ASN A 55 -10.07 13.18 0.18
N CYS A 56 -9.34 12.10 0.45
CA CYS A 56 -9.14 10.97 -0.44
C CYS A 56 -9.42 9.67 0.30
N GLU A 57 -10.00 8.69 -0.40
CA GLU A 57 -10.08 7.32 0.08
C GLU A 57 -8.80 6.58 -0.29
N PHE A 58 -8.25 5.85 0.67
CA PHE A 58 -7.11 4.96 0.44
C PHE A 58 -7.55 3.52 0.59
N LEU A 59 -7.18 2.69 -0.39
CA LEU A 59 -7.37 1.26 -0.39
C LEU A 59 -6.02 0.59 -0.64
N TYR A 60 -5.66 -0.36 0.20
CA TYR A 60 -4.49 -1.20 0.05
C TYR A 60 -4.91 -2.66 -0.01
N SER A 61 -4.41 -3.38 -1.00
CA SER A 61 -4.60 -4.80 -1.17
C SER A 61 -3.25 -5.48 -1.35
N HIS A 62 -2.98 -6.51 -0.55
CA HIS A 62 -1.79 -7.33 -0.61
C HIS A 62 -2.19 -8.78 -0.83
N ILE A 63 -1.67 -9.39 -1.89
CA ILE A 63 -2.00 -10.76 -2.27
C ILE A 63 -0.72 -11.56 -2.39
N THR A 64 -0.69 -12.71 -1.73
CA THR A 64 0.40 -13.70 -1.79
C THR A 64 -0.17 -15.09 -2.10
N ASP A 65 0.71 -16.09 -2.18
CA ASP A 65 0.27 -17.49 -2.30
C ASP A 65 -0.35 -18.03 -0.99
N GLU A 66 -0.09 -17.38 0.14
CA GLU A 66 -0.54 -17.80 1.47
C GLU A 66 -1.87 -17.16 1.87
N GLY A 67 -2.21 -16.02 1.27
CA GLY A 67 -3.48 -15.35 1.53
C GLY A 67 -3.54 -13.93 0.98
N ASN A 68 -4.52 -13.18 1.47
CA ASN A 68 -4.75 -11.79 1.09
C ASN A 68 -5.07 -10.93 2.31
N PHE A 69 -4.64 -9.68 2.26
CA PHE A 69 -4.92 -8.65 3.25
C PHE A 69 -5.41 -7.40 2.52
N GLU A 70 -6.53 -6.85 2.97
CA GLU A 70 -7.10 -5.63 2.44
C GLU A 70 -7.47 -4.67 3.56
N ILE A 71 -7.23 -3.39 3.34
CA ILE A 71 -7.52 -2.33 4.30
C ILE A 71 -7.87 -1.05 3.56
N SER A 72 -8.83 -0.30 4.08
CA SER A 72 -9.21 1.00 3.56
C SER A 72 -9.42 2.04 4.65
N THR A 73 -9.32 3.33 4.32
CA THR A 73 -9.59 4.40 5.28
C THR A 73 -11.05 4.39 5.75
N SER A 74 -11.99 4.05 4.88
CA SER A 74 -13.40 3.89 5.26
C SER A 74 -13.61 2.73 6.23
N TYR A 75 -12.96 1.59 5.99
CA TYR A 75 -13.00 0.44 6.90
C TYR A 75 -12.41 0.78 8.28
N MET A 76 -11.25 1.46 8.31
CA MET A 76 -10.60 1.81 9.58
C MET A 76 -11.44 2.76 10.43
N LYS A 77 -12.11 3.74 9.80
CA LYS A 77 -13.02 4.66 10.50
C LYS A 77 -14.19 3.93 11.17
N GLU A 78 -14.73 2.91 10.50
CA GLU A 78 -15.79 2.07 11.06
C GLU A 78 -15.28 1.24 12.24
N VAL A 79 -14.15 0.55 12.09
CA VAL A 79 -13.58 -0.33 13.12
C VAL A 79 -13.15 0.44 14.37
N LEU A 80 -12.62 1.65 14.19
CA LEU A 80 -12.11 2.49 15.27
C LEU A 80 -13.15 3.47 15.82
N GLU A 81 -14.36 3.48 15.26
CA GLU A 81 -15.46 4.39 15.64
C GLU A 81 -15.01 5.86 15.66
N THR A 82 -14.19 6.27 14.67
CA THR A 82 -13.63 7.63 14.56
C THR A 82 -13.65 8.12 13.11
N ASP A 83 -13.88 9.41 12.93
CA ASP A 83 -13.77 10.06 11.61
C ASP A 83 -12.34 10.53 11.30
N ASP A 84 -11.51 10.70 12.33
CA ASP A 84 -10.12 11.15 12.23
C ASP A 84 -9.16 9.99 12.51
N LEU A 85 -8.31 9.69 11.53
CA LEU A 85 -7.28 8.64 11.60
C LEU A 85 -5.87 9.20 11.84
N ARG A 86 -5.72 10.52 12.01
CA ARG A 86 -4.42 11.21 11.98
C ARG A 86 -3.85 11.49 13.38
N ASP A 87 -4.55 11.13 14.44
CA ASP A 87 -3.96 11.18 15.77
C ASP A 87 -2.89 10.09 15.95
N ASN A 88 -1.92 10.35 16.83
CA ASN A 88 -0.75 9.51 17.00
C ASN A 88 -1.10 8.06 17.40
N VAL A 89 -2.10 7.89 18.28
CA VAL A 89 -2.46 6.57 18.81
C VAL A 89 -3.08 5.73 17.71
N THR A 90 -4.00 6.33 16.94
CA THR A 90 -4.62 5.67 15.79
C THR A 90 -3.60 5.29 14.71
N LEU A 91 -2.67 6.19 14.38
CA LEU A 91 -1.62 5.92 13.39
C LEU A 91 -0.70 4.77 13.79
N LEU A 92 -0.28 4.72 15.06
CA LEU A 92 0.53 3.61 15.59
C LEU A 92 -0.24 2.30 15.56
N TRP A 93 -1.52 2.33 15.92
CA TRP A 93 -2.38 1.15 15.86
C TRP A 93 -2.54 0.64 14.42
N ILE A 94 -2.79 1.53 13.45
CA ILE A 94 -2.89 1.18 12.03
C ILE A 94 -1.59 0.50 11.55
N ARG A 95 -0.43 1.07 11.89
CA ARG A 95 0.87 0.51 11.54
C ARG A 95 1.01 -0.93 12.05
N ASP A 96 0.69 -1.14 13.32
CA ASP A 96 0.85 -2.44 13.98
C ASP A 96 -0.14 -3.46 13.40
N TYR A 97 -1.40 -3.06 13.21
CA TYR A 97 -2.43 -3.88 12.55
C TYR A 97 -2.02 -4.31 11.14
N VAL A 98 -1.47 -3.42 10.33
CA VAL A 98 -0.96 -3.76 8.99
C VAL A 98 0.17 -4.79 9.09
N ASN A 99 1.14 -4.57 9.97
CA ASN A 99 2.30 -5.46 10.09
C ASN A 99 1.90 -6.86 10.56
N GLU A 100 1.00 -6.97 11.55
CA GLU A 100 0.49 -8.25 12.04
C GLU A 100 -0.24 -9.03 10.94
N ASN A 101 -1.10 -8.37 10.17
CA ASN A 101 -1.83 -9.03 9.09
C ASN A 101 -0.90 -9.46 7.95
N LEU A 102 0.06 -8.61 7.56
CA LEU A 102 1.05 -8.97 6.54
C LEU A 102 1.92 -10.16 6.96
N GLN A 103 2.31 -10.24 8.23
CA GLN A 103 3.04 -11.40 8.76
C GLN A 103 2.23 -12.70 8.66
N SER A 104 0.89 -12.64 8.75
CA SER A 104 0.05 -13.82 8.67
C SER A 104 -0.11 -14.39 7.25
N ILE A 105 0.18 -13.58 6.22
CA ILE A 105 0.08 -13.96 4.80
C ILE A 105 1.42 -13.89 4.07
N SER A 106 2.53 -13.68 4.79
CA SER A 106 3.86 -13.60 4.21
C SER A 106 4.88 -14.13 5.20
N ASN A 107 5.39 -15.33 4.92
CA ASN A 107 6.63 -15.80 5.52
C ASN A 107 7.82 -15.00 4.94
N PHE A 108 8.21 -13.91 5.59
CA PHE A 108 9.51 -13.26 5.39
C PHE A 108 10.60 -13.91 6.26
#